data_AF-A0AAP7DKS2-F1
#
_entry.id   AF-A0AAP7DKS2-F1
#
_cell.length_a   1.000
_cell.length_b   1.000
_cell.length_c   1.000
_cell.angle_alpha   90.00
_cell.angle_beta   90.00
_cell.angle_gamma   90.00
#
_symmetry.space_group_name_H-M   'P 1'
#
loop_
_entity.id
_entity.type
_entity.pdbx_description
1 polymer ?
#
loop_
_entity_poly.entity_id
_entity_poly.type
_entity_poly.pdbx_seq_one_letter_code
_entity_poly.pdbx_strand_id
1 'polypeptide(L)'
;MEIKSINYPVPLSEVKDIFNDNIDVFVKLEDGISYSVVVTTPMNILEYMKINDLEYIPASHPKIIVKSLTEENIYEAIKSYSEENAFWLKLLYITGGGESSLDIEYINNVIAEIEKSNEEILQAFNEEE
;
A
#
# COMPACT_ATOMS: atom_id res chain seq x y z
N MET A 1 -12.33 -0.04 8.98
CA MET A 1 -12.86 -1.40 8.82
C MET A 1 -12.15 -2.28 9.81
N GLU A 2 -12.90 -3.12 10.53
CA GLU A 2 -12.30 -4.01 11.52
C GLU A 2 -11.54 -5.17 10.85
N ILE A 3 -10.38 -5.49 11.41
CA ILE A 3 -9.56 -6.64 11.01
C ILE A 3 -10.15 -7.90 11.65
N LYS A 4 -10.58 -8.86 10.84
CA LYS A 4 -11.03 -10.18 11.31
C LYS A 4 -9.88 -11.15 11.56
N SER A 5 -8.88 -11.14 10.68
CA SER A 5 -7.70 -11.98 10.83
C SER A 5 -6.55 -11.49 9.96
N ILE A 6 -5.32 -11.72 10.44
CA ILE A 6 -4.09 -11.60 9.67
C ILE A 6 -3.46 -12.99 9.61
N ASN A 7 -3.10 -13.44 8.41
CA ASN A 7 -2.44 -14.73 8.21
C ASN A 7 -1.16 -14.55 7.41
N TYR A 8 -0.16 -15.35 7.73
CA TYR A 8 1.13 -15.37 7.07
C TYR A 8 1.28 -16.71 6.34
N PRO A 9 1.61 -16.74 5.04
CA PRO A 9 1.88 -17.98 4.32
C PRO A 9 3.15 -18.67 4.83
N VAL A 10 4.11 -17.87 5.32
CA VAL A 10 5.31 -18.33 6.04
C VAL A 10 5.20 -17.80 7.47
N PRO A 11 5.38 -18.62 8.52
CA PRO A 11 5.35 -18.14 9.89
C PRO A 11 6.42 -17.07 10.15
N LEU A 12 6.09 -16.00 10.88
CA LEU A 12 7.07 -14.94 11.24
C LEU A 12 8.29 -15.49 12.00
N SER A 13 8.14 -16.61 12.72
CA SER A 13 9.25 -17.29 13.40
C SER A 13 10.30 -17.87 12.45
N GLU A 14 9.98 -18.02 11.16
CA GLU A 14 10.90 -18.52 10.13
C GLU A 14 11.63 -17.39 9.38
N VAL A 15 11.26 -16.14 9.62
CA VAL A 15 11.96 -14.96 9.09
C VAL A 15 13.33 -14.88 9.75
N LYS A 16 14.39 -14.95 8.95
CA LYS A 16 15.77 -15.01 9.46
C LYS A 16 16.27 -13.66 9.97
N ASP A 17 15.95 -12.59 9.26
CA ASP A 17 16.32 -11.22 9.62
C ASP A 17 15.09 -10.31 9.58
N ILE A 18 14.45 -10.13 10.74
CA ILE A 18 13.28 -9.29 10.85
C ILE A 18 13.52 -7.81 10.51
N PHE A 19 14.78 -7.36 10.37
CA PHE A 19 15.12 -6.00 9.98
C PHE A 19 15.40 -5.86 8.49
N ASN A 20 15.62 -6.97 7.77
CA ASN A 20 16.10 -6.98 6.40
C ASN A 20 15.44 -8.09 5.59
N ASP A 21 14.11 -8.09 5.55
CA ASP A 21 13.34 -9.06 4.79
C ASP A 21 11.98 -8.45 4.37
N ASN A 22 11.20 -9.21 3.63
CA ASN A 22 9.78 -8.97 3.40
C ASN A 22 8.95 -10.21 3.65
N ILE A 23 7.63 -10.04 3.73
CA ILE A 23 6.70 -11.14 3.89
C ILE A 23 5.36 -10.81 3.25
N ASP A 24 4.74 -11.82 2.65
CA ASP A 24 3.35 -11.75 2.22
C ASP A 24 2.41 -11.83 3.43
N VAL A 25 1.36 -11.02 3.42
CA VAL A 25 0.37 -10.98 4.49
C VAL A 25 -1.04 -10.99 3.91
N PHE A 26 -1.88 -11.90 4.40
CA PHE A 26 -3.29 -11.98 4.06
C PHE A 26 -4.14 -11.34 5.15
N VAL A 27 -4.80 -10.24 4.81
CA VAL A 27 -5.66 -9.48 5.72
C VAL A 27 -7.11 -9.75 5.37
N LYS A 28 -7.89 -10.28 6.30
CA LYS A 28 -9.34 -10.41 6.15
C LYS A 28 -10.03 -9.32 6.95
N LEU A 29 -10.82 -8.49 6.27
CA LEU A 29 -11.62 -7.45 6.91
C LEU A 29 -13.04 -7.94 7.18
N GLU A 30 -13.80 -7.15 7.92
CA GLU A 30 -15.17 -7.49 8.31
C GLU A 30 -16.14 -7.68 7.13
N ASP A 31 -15.89 -7.01 5.99
CA ASP A 31 -16.63 -7.14 4.72
C ASP A 31 -16.46 -8.52 4.04
N GLY A 32 -15.56 -9.35 4.56
CA GLY A 32 -15.28 -10.68 4.04
C GLY A 32 -14.24 -10.71 2.91
N ILE A 33 -13.76 -9.55 2.45
CA ILE A 33 -12.68 -9.46 1.46
C ILE A 33 -11.36 -9.84 2.12
N SER A 34 -10.55 -10.60 1.39
CA SER A 34 -9.18 -10.96 1.79
C SER A 34 -8.19 -10.27 0.88
N TYR A 35 -7.42 -9.36 1.45
CA TYR A 35 -6.42 -8.54 0.78
C TYR A 35 -5.06 -9.22 0.93
N SER A 36 -4.36 -9.40 -0.19
CA SER A 36 -2.96 -9.85 -0.20
C SER A 36 -2.06 -8.62 -0.32
N VAL A 37 -1.15 -8.45 0.63
CA VAL A 37 -0.19 -7.33 0.64
C VAL A 37 1.21 -7.83 0.98
N VAL A 38 2.22 -7.12 0.50
CA VAL A 38 3.61 -7.36 0.90
C VAL A 38 3.99 -6.35 1.97
N VAL A 39 4.50 -6.85 3.10
CA VAL A 39 5.13 -6.03 4.14
C VAL A 39 6.63 -6.15 4.03
N THR A 40 7.35 -5.03 3.99
CA THR A 40 8.81 -5.00 3.82
C THR A 40 9.46 -4.09 4.86
N THR A 41 10.75 -4.30 5.12
CA THR A 41 11.55 -3.36 5.90
C THR A 41 12.32 -2.38 4.99
N PRO A 42 12.72 -1.20 5.51
CA PRO A 42 13.59 -0.28 4.79
C PRO A 42 14.94 -0.88 4.38
N MET A 43 15.54 -1.73 5.24
CA MET A 43 16.84 -2.35 4.91
C MET A 43 16.71 -3.29 3.71
N ASN A 44 15.61 -4.05 3.62
CA ASN A 44 15.36 -4.96 2.50
C ASN A 44 15.25 -4.20 1.17
N ILE A 45 14.63 -3.01 1.19
CA ILE A 45 14.56 -2.14 0.01
C ILE A 45 15.97 -1.70 -0.41
N LEU A 46 16.80 -1.25 0.54
CA LEU A 46 18.16 -0.82 0.27
C LEU A 46 19.05 -1.97 -0.21
N GLU A 47 18.93 -3.15 0.38
CA GLU A 47 19.70 -4.32 -0.04
C GLU A 47 19.28 -4.78 -1.44
N TYR A 48 17.98 -4.80 -1.74
CA TYR A 48 17.50 -5.06 -3.10
C TYR A 48 18.10 -4.09 -4.12
N MET A 49 18.14 -2.80 -3.82
CA MET A 49 18.77 -1.79 -4.68
C MET A 49 20.26 -2.09 -4.88
N LYS A 50 20.98 -2.37 -3.80
CA LYS A 50 22.42 -2.69 -3.83
C LYS A 50 22.73 -3.94 -4.65
N ILE A 51 21.98 -5.03 -4.47
CA ILE A 51 22.21 -6.31 -5.16
C ILE A 51 21.97 -6.17 -6.67
N ASN A 52 21.02 -5.32 -7.06
CA ASN A 52 20.65 -5.12 -8.45
C ASN A 52 21.31 -3.89 -9.10
N ASP A 53 22.24 -3.21 -8.40
CA ASP A 53 22.91 -1.99 -8.87
C ASP A 53 21.91 -0.90 -9.32
N LEU A 54 20.91 -0.64 -8.48
CA LEU A 54 19.82 0.30 -8.74
C LEU A 54 19.94 1.57 -7.90
N GLU A 55 19.73 2.71 -8.54
CA GLU A 55 19.61 4.03 -7.89
C GLU A 55 18.17 4.34 -7.41
N TYR A 56 17.19 3.56 -7.88
CA TYR A 56 15.78 3.66 -7.46
C TYR A 56 15.06 2.31 -7.64
N ILE A 57 13.94 2.12 -6.93
CA ILE A 57 13.06 0.97 -7.14
C ILE A 57 12.18 1.25 -8.37
N PRO A 58 12.22 0.41 -9.42
CA PRO A 58 11.31 0.55 -10.55
C PRO A 58 9.84 0.52 -10.12
N ALA A 59 8.98 1.18 -10.90
CA ALA A 59 7.54 1.18 -10.68
C ALA A 59 7.03 -0.26 -10.50
N SER A 60 6.40 -0.52 -9.36
CA SER A 60 5.93 -1.85 -8.96
C SER A 60 4.80 -1.72 -7.95
N HIS A 61 4.16 -2.85 -7.62
CA HIS A 61 3.12 -2.91 -6.61
C HIS A 61 3.62 -2.28 -5.29
N PRO A 62 2.91 -1.29 -4.72
CA PRO A 62 3.35 -0.65 -3.50
C PRO A 62 3.31 -1.63 -2.32
N LYS A 63 4.19 -1.41 -1.35
CA LYS A 63 4.38 -2.30 -0.19
C LYS A 63 4.08 -1.54 1.10
N ILE A 64 3.62 -2.26 2.12
CA ILE A 64 3.54 -1.70 3.47
C ILE A 64 4.95 -1.73 4.06
N ILE A 65 5.45 -0.59 4.53
CA ILE A 65 6.80 -0.47 5.08
C ILE A 65 6.72 -0.42 6.60
N VAL A 66 7.40 -1.35 7.27
CA VAL A 66 7.50 -1.40 8.73
C VAL A 66 8.95 -1.38 9.18
N LYS A 67 9.20 -0.92 10.40
CA LYS A 67 10.56 -0.85 10.96
C LYS A 67 11.24 -2.22 11.07
N SER A 68 10.47 -3.24 11.47
CA SER A 68 10.87 -4.65 11.50
C SER A 68 9.64 -5.55 11.42
N LEU A 69 9.82 -6.79 10.93
CA LEU A 69 8.76 -7.79 10.75
C LEU A 69 8.37 -8.46 12.07
N THR A 70 7.76 -7.69 12.97
CA THR A 70 7.13 -8.20 14.20
C THR A 70 5.61 -8.21 14.05
N GLU A 71 4.93 -9.09 14.79
CA GLU A 71 3.46 -9.14 14.81
C GLU A 71 2.86 -7.77 15.15
N GLU A 72 3.40 -7.09 16.16
CA GLU A 72 2.95 -5.76 16.59
C GLU A 72 3.09 -4.70 15.49
N ASN A 73 4.27 -4.60 14.86
CA ASN A 73 4.50 -3.60 13.81
C ASN A 73 3.61 -3.86 12.59
N ILE A 74 3.46 -5.13 12.20
CA ILE A 74 2.62 -5.53 11.08
C ILE A 74 1.15 -5.23 11.38
N TYR A 75 0.68 -5.57 12.58
CA TYR A 75 -0.69 -5.33 13.01
C TYR A 75 -1.03 -3.83 13.03
N GLU A 76 -0.23 -3.00 13.69
CA GLU A 76 -0.51 -1.56 13.78
C GLU A 76 -0.42 -0.88 12.40
N ALA A 77 0.50 -1.31 11.53
CA ALA A 77 0.53 -0.84 10.15
C ALA A 77 -0.75 -1.22 9.39
N ILE A 78 -1.17 -2.49 9.43
CA ILE A 78 -2.38 -2.96 8.74
C ILE A 78 -3.64 -2.27 9.30
N LYS A 79 -3.69 -2.05 10.61
CA LYS A 79 -4.77 -1.32 11.27
C LYS A 79 -4.91 0.09 10.74
N SER A 80 -3.80 0.83 10.63
CA SER A 80 -3.81 2.16 10.01
C SER A 80 -4.29 2.12 8.55
N TYR A 81 -3.85 1.15 7.74
CA TYR A 81 -4.33 0.99 6.36
C TYR A 81 -5.81 0.59 6.25
N SER A 82 -6.38 0.06 7.34
CA SER A 82 -7.77 -0.37 7.43
C SER A 82 -8.72 0.76 7.87
N GLU A 83 -8.18 1.92 8.28
CA GLU A 83 -8.95 3.13 8.58
C GLU A 83 -9.63 3.68 7.31
N GLU A 84 -10.57 4.63 7.47
CA GLU A 84 -11.22 5.32 6.34
C GLU A 84 -11.78 4.37 5.27
N ASN A 85 -12.59 3.40 5.70
CA ASN A 85 -13.15 2.35 4.82
C ASN A 85 -12.10 1.51 4.08
N ALA A 86 -10.91 1.35 4.68
CA ALA A 86 -9.77 0.61 4.15
C ALA A 86 -9.33 1.09 2.76
N PHE A 87 -9.42 2.39 2.50
CA PHE A 87 -9.08 2.98 1.21
C PHE A 87 -7.68 2.55 0.75
N TRP A 88 -6.67 2.71 1.60
CA TRP A 88 -5.29 2.37 1.28
C TRP A 88 -5.08 0.87 1.04
N LEU A 89 -5.73 0.02 1.84
CA LEU A 89 -5.69 -1.44 1.66
C LEU A 89 -6.32 -1.88 0.32
N LYS A 90 -7.44 -1.27 -0.07
CA LYS A 90 -8.09 -1.51 -1.37
C LYS A 90 -7.22 -1.04 -2.54
N LEU A 91 -6.62 0.15 -2.42
CA LEU A 91 -5.73 0.69 -3.44
C LEU A 91 -4.49 -0.19 -3.64
N LEU A 92 -3.86 -0.65 -2.56
CA LEU A 92 -2.79 -1.63 -2.63
C LEU A 92 -3.24 -2.89 -3.38
N TYR A 93 -4.35 -3.49 -2.97
CA TYR A 93 -4.82 -4.75 -3.54
C TYR A 93 -5.15 -4.65 -5.04
N ILE A 94 -5.81 -3.58 -5.47
CA ILE A 94 -6.13 -3.34 -6.88
C ILE A 94 -4.84 -3.17 -7.70
N THR A 95 -3.88 -2.37 -7.22
CA THR A 95 -2.61 -2.16 -7.93
C THR A 95 -1.73 -3.42 -7.97
N GLY A 96 -1.92 -4.35 -7.02
CA GLY A 96 -1.25 -5.66 -7.02
C GLY A 96 -1.65 -6.56 -8.19
N GLY A 97 -2.84 -6.35 -8.77
CA GLY A 97 -3.27 -7.07 -9.96
C GLY A 97 -2.81 -6.43 -11.29
N GLY A 98 -1.92 -5.43 -11.25
CA GLY A 98 -1.30 -4.82 -12.42
C GLY A 98 -2.23 -3.95 -13.29
N GLU A 99 -1.76 -3.58 -14.48
CA GLU A 99 -2.43 -2.67 -15.42
C GLU A 99 -3.83 -3.14 -15.85
N SER A 100 -4.15 -4.43 -15.72
CA SER A 100 -5.47 -4.96 -16.03
C SER A 100 -6.50 -4.81 -14.91
N SER A 101 -6.08 -4.43 -13.70
CA SER A 101 -6.96 -4.40 -12.52
C SER A 101 -7.66 -3.07 -12.31
N LEU A 102 -7.16 -2.00 -12.93
CA LEU A 102 -7.79 -0.68 -12.90
C LEU A 102 -7.70 -0.04 -14.29
N ASP A 103 -8.86 0.31 -14.83
CA ASP A 103 -8.96 0.91 -16.16
C ASP A 103 -8.31 2.29 -16.19
N ILE A 104 -7.36 2.49 -17.11
CA ILE A 104 -6.66 3.76 -17.28
C ILE A 104 -7.61 4.87 -17.71
N GLU A 105 -8.67 4.58 -18.46
CA GLU A 105 -9.67 5.58 -18.85
C GLU A 105 -10.44 6.07 -17.62
N TYR A 106 -10.80 5.16 -16.71
CA TYR A 106 -11.42 5.52 -15.44
C TYR A 106 -10.51 6.40 -14.58
N ILE A 107 -9.22 6.04 -14.46
CA ILE A 107 -8.23 6.84 -13.72
C ILE A 107 -8.11 8.24 -14.33
N ASN A 108 -7.99 8.35 -15.65
CA ASN A 108 -7.86 9.63 -16.34
C ASN A 108 -9.09 10.53 -16.12
N ASN A 109 -10.29 9.96 -16.12
CA ASN A 109 -11.52 10.70 -15.84
C ASN A 109 -11.54 11.23 -14.40
N VAL A 110 -11.15 10.41 -13.40
CA VAL A 110 -11.05 10.85 -12.00
C VAL A 110 -10.03 11.98 -11.84
N ILE A 111 -8.88 11.90 -12.52
CA ILE A 111 -7.88 12.98 -12.50
C ILE A 111 -8.46 14.27 -13.08
N ALA A 112 -9.13 14.21 -14.22
CA ALA A 112 -9.73 15.39 -14.86
C ALA A 112 -10.79 16.06 -13.98
N GLU A 113 -11.59 15.28 -13.24
CA GLU A 113 -12.56 15.82 -12.28
C GLU A 113 -11.88 16.54 -11.11
N ILE A 114 -10.78 15.99 -10.59
CA ILE A 114 -9.99 16.61 -9.52
C ILE A 114 -9.34 17.91 -10.00
N GLU A 115 -8.73 17.91 -11.19
CA GLU A 115 -8.11 19.10 -11.78
C GLU A 115 -9.13 20.22 -11.97
N LYS A 116 -10.29 19.91 -12.54
CA LYS A 116 -11.38 20.86 -12.69
C LYS A 116 -11.82 21.46 -11.35
N SER A 117 -12.00 20.62 -10.33
CA SER A 117 -12.37 21.10 -8.99
C SER A 117 -11.31 22.03 -8.39
N ASN A 118 -10.03 21.76 -8.62
CA ASN A 118 -8.94 22.60 -8.13
C ASN A 118 -8.92 23.97 -8.85
N GLU A 119 -9.18 24.00 -10.16
CA GLU A 119 -9.27 25.24 -10.93
C GLU A 119 -10.42 26.14 -10.45
N GLU A 120 -11.60 25.56 -10.20
CA GLU A 120 -12.76 26.29 -9.68
C GLU A 120 -12.48 26.91 -8.30
N ILE A 121 -11.79 26.18 -7.41
CA ILE A 121 -11.36 26.67 -6.10
C ILE A 121 -10.38 27.85 -6.26
N LEU A 122 -9.37 27.71 -7.12
CA LEU A 122 -8.39 28.77 -7.36
C LEU A 122 -9.01 30.04 -7.95
N GLN A 123 -10.00 29.90 -8.83
CA GLN A 123 -10.73 31.05 -9.38
C GLN A 123 -11.52 31.78 -8.29
N ALA A 124 -12.24 31.05 -7.43
CA ALA A 124 -12.98 31.64 -6.31
C ALA A 124 -12.06 32.41 -5.35
N PHE A 125 -10.86 31.90 -5.05
CA PHE A 125 -9.90 32.61 -4.21
C PHE A 125 -9.40 33.92 -4.84
N ASN A 126 -9.18 33.95 -6.16
CA ASN A 126 -8.67 35.14 -6.86
C ASN A 126 -9.75 36.21 -7.09
N GLU A 127 -11.04 35.87 -7.00
CA GLU A 127 -12.15 36.83 -7.09
C GLU A 127 -12.47 37.51 -5.75
N GLU A 128 -11.90 37.02 -4.63
CA GLU A 128 -12.06 37.58 -3.29
C GLU A 128 -10.93 38.56 -2.87
N GLU A 129 -9.87 38.73 -3.69
CA GLU A 129 -8.80 39.74 -3.53
C GLU A 129 -9.03 41.01 -4.38
#